data_AF-A0A3S4Y9H8-F1
#
_entry.id   AF-A0A3S4Y9H8-F1
#
_cell.length_a   1.000
_cell.length_b   1.000
_cell.length_c   1.000
_cell.angle_alpha   90.00
_cell.angle_beta   90.00
_cell.angle_gamma   90.00
#
_symmetry.space_group_name_H-M   'P 1'
#
loop_
_entity.id
_entity.type
_entity.pdbx_description
1 polymer ?
#
loop_
_entity_poly.entity_id
_entity_poly.type
_entity_poly.pdbx_seq_one_letter_code
_entity_poly.pdbx_strand_id
1 'polypeptide(L)' 'MSALTELIETESPTVVAETLDFCLHECSIDEAPSVEEVAKWRDILRRRGGKFVRLAEVCQTWLEEEGEDAGIG' A
#
# COMPACT_ATOMS: atom_id res chain seq x y z
N MET A 1 -0.96 14.78 3.48
CA MET A 1 -0.57 13.51 4.13
C MET A 1 -1.85 12.78 4.43
N SER A 2 -2.11 11.67 3.75
CA SER A 2 -3.29 10.83 3.97
C SER A 2 -3.17 10.12 5.32
N ALA A 3 -4.29 9.94 6.04
CA ALA A 3 -4.32 9.32 7.38
C ALA A 3 -3.66 7.93 7.38
N LEU A 4 -3.76 7.19 6.27
CA LEU A 4 -3.11 5.89 6.12
C LEU A 4 -1.58 5.99 6.08
N THR A 5 -1.02 7.06 5.51
CA THR A 5 0.43 7.25 5.48
C THR A 5 0.99 7.36 6.90
N GLU A 6 0.35 8.15 7.75
CA GLU A 6 0.77 8.33 9.15
C GLU A 6 0.63 7.02 9.94
N LEU A 7 -0.45 6.27 9.70
CA LEU A 7 -0.64 4.93 10.27
C LEU A 7 0.49 3.98 9.85
N ILE A 8 0.84 3.94 8.57
CA ILE A 8 1.92 3.11 8.03
C ILE A 8 3.29 3.49 8.64
N GLU A 9 3.51 4.75 9.00
CA GLU A 9 4.77 5.21 9.61
C GLU A 9 4.86 4.89 11.11
N THR A 10 3.74 4.96 11.83
CA THR A 10 3.73 4.97 13.30
C THR A 10 3.26 3.66 13.92
N GLU A 11 2.30 2.98 13.30
CA GLU A 11 1.63 1.84 13.90
C GLU A 11 2.43 0.52 13.78
N SER A 12 1.91 -0.50 14.48
CA SER A 12 2.47 -1.85 14.50
C SER A 12 2.24 -2.59 13.18
N PRO A 13 3.08 -3.58 12.82
CA PRO A 13 2.94 -4.30 11.55
C PRO A 13 1.60 -5.03 11.40
N THR A 14 0.96 -5.46 12.49
CA THR A 14 -0.37 -6.09 12.43
C THR A 14 -1.43 -5.08 12.02
N VAL A 15 -1.48 -3.93 12.69
CA VAL A 15 -2.47 -2.87 12.39
C VAL A 15 -2.27 -2.34 10.97
N VAL A 16 -1.01 -2.13 10.57
CA VAL A 16 -0.68 -1.70 9.22
C VAL A 16 -1.10 -2.74 8.18
N ALA A 17 -0.90 -4.04 8.44
CA ALA A 17 -1.30 -5.10 7.53
C ALA A 17 -2.83 -5.12 7.32
N GLU A 18 -3.61 -5.13 8.39
CA GLU A 18 -5.08 -5.19 8.31
C GLU A 18 -5.66 -3.96 7.60
N THR A 19 -5.15 -2.77 7.92
CA THR A 19 -5.65 -1.54 7.30
C THR A 19 -5.24 -1.43 5.84
N LEU A 20 -4.02 -1.86 5.49
CA LEU A 20 -3.53 -1.85 4.12
C LEU A 20 -4.30 -2.85 3.24
N ASP A 21 -4.56 -4.05 3.75
CA ASP A 21 -5.32 -5.09 3.06
C ASP A 21 -6.75 -4.61 2.74
N PHE A 22 -7.43 -4.03 3.74
CA PHE A 22 -8.75 -3.41 3.55
C PHE A 22 -8.70 -2.30 2.48
N CYS A 23 -7.69 -1.43 2.55
CA CYS A 23 -7.58 -0.30 1.62
C CYS A 23 -7.32 -0.74 0.17
N LEU A 24 -6.56 -1.81 -0.04
CA LEU A 24 -6.21 -2.29 -1.39
C LEU A 24 -7.28 -3.20 -2.00
N HIS A 25 -8.04 -3.93 -1.19
CA HIS A 25 -8.94 -4.99 -1.68
C HIS A 25 -10.41 -4.79 -1.33
N GLU A 26 -10.73 -4.06 -0.25
CA GLU A 26 -12.10 -3.89 0.23
C GLU A 26 -12.67 -2.48 0.03
N CYS A 27 -11.82 -1.47 -0.25
CA CYS A 27 -12.28 -0.15 -0.63
C CYS A 27 -13.03 -0.19 -1.97
N SER A 28 -14.11 0.59 -2.08
CA SER A 28 -14.82 0.78 -3.34
C SER A 28 -13.92 1.49 -4.36
N ILE A 29 -14.10 1.27 -5.66
CA ILE A 29 -13.29 1.86 -6.74
C ILE A 29 -13.12 3.40 -6.63
N ASP A 30 -14.13 4.12 -6.13
CA ASP A 30 -14.08 5.59 -5.95
C ASP A 30 -13.23 6.02 -4.74
N GLU A 31 -13.01 5.10 -3.79
CA GLU A 31 -12.22 5.29 -2.56
C GLU A 31 -10.90 4.51 -2.59
N ALA A 32 -10.59 3.85 -3.72
CA ALA A 32 -9.35 3.11 -3.90
C ALA A 32 -8.15 4.08 -3.89
N PRO A 33 -7.01 3.66 -3.34
CA PRO A 33 -5.84 4.51 -3.29
C PRO A 33 -5.26 4.74 -4.68
N SER A 34 -4.63 5.90 -4.88
CA SER A 34 -3.93 6.18 -6.13
C SER A 34 -2.61 5.40 -6.23
N VAL A 35 -2.16 5.10 -7.45
CA VAL A 35 -0.85 4.50 -7.74
C VAL A 35 0.30 5.27 -7.06
N GLU A 36 0.24 6.60 -7.04
CA GLU A 36 1.24 7.43 -6.37
C GLU A 36 1.26 7.24 -4.84
N GLU A 37 0.08 7.08 -4.23
CA GLU A 37 -0.04 6.82 -2.80
C GLU A 37 0.47 5.43 -2.42
N VAL A 38 0.08 4.40 -3.17
CA VAL A 38 0.53 3.03 -2.90
C VAL A 38 2.05 2.90 -3.12
N ALA A 39 2.61 3.58 -4.13
CA ALA A 39 4.06 3.66 -4.32
C ALA A 39 4.77 4.31 -3.12
N LYS A 40 4.19 5.37 -2.56
CA LYS A 40 4.73 6.01 -1.36
C LYS A 40 4.68 5.07 -0.15
N TRP A 41 3.57 4.35 0.06
CA TRP A 41 3.41 3.38 1.15
C TRP A 41 4.42 2.25 1.06
N ARG A 42 4.59 1.68 -0.13
CA ARG A 42 5.64 0.68 -0.41
C ARG A 42 7.01 1.16 0.04
N ASP A 43 7.39 2.38 -0.33
CA ASP A 43 8.71 2.91 -0.03
C ASP A 43 8.91 3.16 1.47
N ILE A 44 7.87 3.62 2.18
CA ILE A 44 7.88 3.75 3.64
C ILE A 44 8.04 2.37 4.30
N LEU A 45 7.25 1.39 3.87
CA LEU A 45 7.29 0.02 4.39
C LEU A 45 8.67 -0.64 4.18
N ARG A 46 9.27 -0.44 2.99
CA ARG A 46 10.66 -0.88 2.70
C ARG A 46 11.67 -0.22 3.64
N ARG A 47 11.54 1.08 3.91
CA ARG A 47 12.43 1.81 4.82
C ARG A 47 12.28 1.32 6.27
N ARG A 48 11.06 1.00 6.72
CA ARG A 48 10.82 0.42 8.06
C ARG A 48 11.44 -0.98 8.20
N GLY A 49 11.44 -1.77 7.13
CA GLY A 49 12.13 -3.06 7.07
C GLY A 49 11.50 -4.14 7.96
N GLY A 50 12.20 -5.28 8.13
CA GLY A 50 11.72 -6.40 8.95
C GLY A 50 10.38 -6.97 8.45
N LYS A 51 9.37 -7.03 9.33
CA LYS A 51 8.03 -7.56 8.99
C LYS A 51 7.28 -6.68 7.98
N PHE A 52 7.65 -5.41 7.86
CA PHE A 52 7.03 -4.48 6.89
C PHE A 52 7.46 -4.73 5.45
N VAL A 53 8.55 -5.48 5.23
CA VAL A 53 9.00 -5.83 3.87
C VAL A 53 7.93 -6.63 3.13
N ARG A 54 7.24 -7.56 3.82
CA ARG A 54 6.13 -8.32 3.22
C ARG A 54 4.97 -7.43 2.80
N LEU A 55 4.65 -6.41 3.58
CA LEU A 55 3.60 -5.45 3.24
C LEU A 55 4.00 -4.57 2.05
N ALA A 56 5.30 -4.24 1.94
CA ALA A 56 5.80 -3.57 0.74
C ALA A 56 5.71 -4.45 -0.51
N GLU A 57 5.85 -5.77 -0.38
CA GLU A 57 5.62 -6.69 -1.52
C GLU A 57 4.15 -6.66 -1.95
N VAL A 58 3.19 -6.62 -1.02
CA VAL A 58 1.76 -6.48 -1.34
C VAL A 58 1.49 -5.20 -2.12
N CYS A 59 1.98 -4.05 -1.65
CA CYS A 59 1.87 -2.79 -2.39
C CYS A 59 2.52 -2.88 -3.79
N GLN A 60 3.64 -3.57 -3.90
CA GLN A 60 4.37 -3.73 -5.15
C GLN A 60 3.57 -4.56 -6.16
N THR A 61 2.98 -5.69 -5.73
CA THR A 61 2.09 -6.50 -6.58
C THR A 61 0.89 -5.70 -7.05
N TRP A 62 0.22 -4.98 -6.15
CA TRP A 62 -0.92 -4.15 -6.52
C TRP A 62 -0.54 -3.07 -7.56
N LEU A 63 0.63 -2.42 -7.41
CA LEU A 63 1.13 -1.44 -8.38
C LEU A 63 1.45 -2.04 -9.74
N GLU A 64 1.89 -3.30 -9.78
CA GLU A 64 2.13 -4.02 -11.03
C GLU A 64 0.81 -4.33 -11.71
N GLU A 65 -0.18 -4.84 -10.97
CA GLU A 65 -1.52 -5.15 -11.49
C GLU A 65 -2.23 -3.89 -12.04
N GLU A 66 -2.18 -2.77 -11.31
CA GLU A 66 -2.75 -1.49 -11.76
C GLU A 66 -1.97 -0.87 -12.92
N GLY A 67 -0.64 -1.10 -12.96
CA GLY A 67 0.20 -0.70 -14.10
C GLY A 67 -0.10 -1.50 -15.36
N GLU A 68 -0.50 -2.76 -15.21
CA GLU A 68 -0.96 -3.64 -16.29
C GLU A 68 -2.36 -3.25 -16.79
N ASP A 69 -3.30 -2.90 -15.89
CA ASP A 69 -4.64 -2.39 -16.26
C ASP A 69 -4.58 -1.01 -16.94
N ALA A 70 -3.61 -0.16 -16.55
CA ALA A 70 -3.36 1.14 -17.17
C ALA A 70 -2.77 1.07 -18.60
N GLY A 71 -2.53 -0.11 -19.16
CA GLY A 71 -2.19 -0.29 -20.56
C GLY A 71 -0.83 0.30 -20.98
N ILE A 72 0.20 0.20 -20.13
CA ILE A 72 1.59 0.41 -20.56
C ILE A 72 2.29 -0.95 -20.66
N GLY A 73 1.94 -1.68 -21.72
CA GLY A 73 2.67 -2.85 -22.23
C GLY A 73 3.28 -2.54 -23.60
#